data_AF-A0A8T4EP74-F1
#
_entry.id   AF-A0A8T4EP74-F1
#
_cell.length_a   1.000
_cell.length_b   1.000
_cell.length_c   1.000
_cell.angle_alpha   90.00
_cell.angle_beta   90.00
_cell.angle_gamma   90.00
#
_symmetry.space_group_name_H-M   'P 1'
#
loop_
_entity.id
_entity.type
_entity.pdbx_description
1 polymer ?
#
loop_
_entity_poly.entity_id
_entity_poly.type
_entity_poly.pdbx_seq_one_letter_code
_entity_poly.pdbx_strand_id
1 'polypeptide(L)'
;MLYIHQLKDLTQKSADIESIFILRELKQKTPLPLTELKIMNYFSLFFVSESEKNSMSRAYSLIDPAVQDLIHLAKMQDPDFEPINLKRAVDMLREIPQPLINNLNYAKEVGAWQEGMSKDFAPLLNSIPHLGSQQERISCNDKLNAIFEKLLRTKDMAFNYRDIINEAQTARITNLNESLSKGFLFRTFLEEEIKKHDFSIIRNRIAPGKLEAVERINARVGEIKKGVEAAYEVNRRMIVWALNIYAYIRWMTTPGQK
;
A
#
# COMPACT_ATOMS: atom_id res chain seq x y z
N MET A 1 -4.48 0.44 13.62
CA MET A 1 -3.71 1.70 13.60
C MET A 1 -2.28 1.32 13.25
N LEU A 2 -1.88 1.42 11.98
CA LEU A 2 -0.45 1.44 11.66
C LEU A 2 0.07 2.74 12.27
N TYR A 3 0.86 2.61 13.33
CA TYR A 3 1.42 3.74 14.08
C TYR A 3 2.50 4.39 13.21
N ILE A 4 2.07 5.23 12.28
CA ILE A 4 2.90 6.36 11.87
C ILE A 4 2.83 7.30 13.06
N HIS A 5 3.95 7.56 13.73
CA HIS A 5 4.00 8.54 14.82
C HIS A 5 3.20 9.77 14.41
N GLN A 6 2.24 10.20 15.24
CA GLN A 6 1.68 11.53 15.04
C GLN A 6 2.88 12.50 15.07
N LEU A 7 2.92 13.52 14.22
CA LEU A 7 4.06 14.45 14.18
C LEU A 7 4.38 15.07 15.55
N LYS A 8 3.39 15.14 16.44
CA LYS A 8 3.56 15.57 17.85
C LYS A 8 4.35 14.58 18.72
N ASP A 9 4.37 13.29 18.36
CA ASP A 9 5.06 12.21 19.08
C ASP A 9 6.53 12.05 18.60
N LEU A 10 6.89 12.66 17.47
CA LEU A 10 8.27 12.83 17.02
C LEU A 10 8.88 14.03 17.76
N THR A 11 9.29 13.82 19.02
CA THR A 11 10.06 14.84 19.73
C THR A 11 11.34 15.19 18.96
N GLN A 12 11.80 16.43 19.06
CA GLN A 12 13.02 16.91 18.40
C GLN A 12 14.21 15.95 18.63
N LYS A 13 14.28 15.36 19.83
CA LYS A 13 15.32 14.42 20.29
C LYS A 13 15.24 13.04 19.62
N SER A 14 14.05 12.46 19.49
CA SER A 14 13.85 11.16 18.81
C SER A 14 13.97 11.31 17.29
N ALA A 15 13.47 12.42 16.74
CA ALA A 15 13.72 12.79 15.36
C ALA A 15 15.23 12.98 15.10
N ASP A 16 16.00 13.60 16.00
CA ASP A 16 17.46 13.75 15.84
C ASP A 16 18.20 12.41 15.81
N ILE A 17 17.85 11.46 16.68
CA ILE A 17 18.51 10.15 16.75
C ILE A 17 18.23 9.30 15.51
N GLU A 18 16.97 9.22 15.05
CA GLU A 18 16.59 8.42 13.88
C GLU A 18 16.94 9.12 12.56
N SER A 19 16.91 10.46 12.55
CA SER A 19 17.24 11.22 11.34
C SER A 19 18.73 11.25 11.04
N ILE A 20 19.67 10.99 11.97
CA ILE A 20 21.11 11.06 11.64
C ILE A 20 21.50 10.13 10.47
N PHE A 21 20.99 8.90 10.43
CA PHE A 21 21.28 7.97 9.33
C PHE A 21 20.62 8.40 8.02
N ILE A 22 19.32 8.72 8.06
CA ILE A 22 18.55 9.19 6.90
C ILE A 22 19.16 10.49 6.36
N LEU A 23 19.44 11.46 7.21
CA LEU A 23 20.05 12.75 6.87
C LEU A 23 21.44 12.61 6.29
N ARG A 24 22.27 11.68 6.77
CA ARG A 24 23.63 11.49 6.24
C ARG A 24 23.59 11.01 4.79
N GLU A 25 22.76 10.01 4.51
CA GLU A 25 22.55 9.50 3.17
C GLU A 25 21.91 10.56 2.26
N LEU A 26 20.94 11.29 2.79
CA LEU A 26 20.21 12.32 2.07
C LEU A 26 21.13 13.51 1.71
N LYS A 27 21.98 13.97 2.63
CA LYS A 27 23.04 14.98 2.35
C LYS A 27 24.02 14.54 1.27
N GLN A 28 24.48 13.29 1.32
CA GLN A 28 25.42 12.77 0.32
C GLN A 28 24.81 12.71 -1.08
N LYS A 29 23.52 12.35 -1.16
CA LYS A 29 22.82 12.16 -2.44
C LYS A 29 22.21 13.44 -3.01
N THR A 30 22.00 14.48 -2.20
CA THR A 30 21.24 15.69 -2.61
C THR A 30 21.92 17.02 -2.25
N PRO A 31 23.20 17.24 -2.63
CA PRO A 31 23.88 18.51 -2.37
C PRO A 31 23.23 19.65 -3.15
N LEU A 32 23.09 20.80 -2.47
CA LEU A 32 22.59 22.04 -3.07
C LEU A 32 23.57 22.60 -4.11
N PRO A 33 23.07 23.28 -5.16
CA PRO A 33 21.66 23.41 -5.50
C PRO A 33 21.08 22.10 -6.05
N LEU A 34 19.80 21.87 -5.76
CA LEU A 34 19.02 20.81 -6.39
C LEU A 34 18.68 21.20 -7.82
N THR A 35 18.90 20.26 -8.73
CA THR A 35 18.42 20.34 -10.12
C THR A 35 17.20 19.44 -10.26
N GLU A 36 16.37 19.70 -11.27
CA GLU A 36 15.24 18.83 -11.61
C GLU A 36 15.68 17.37 -11.78
N LEU A 37 16.81 17.14 -12.46
CA LEU A 37 17.38 15.81 -12.66
C LEU A 37 17.73 15.10 -11.34
N LYS A 38 18.30 15.82 -10.36
CA LYS A 38 18.59 15.24 -9.04
C LYS A 38 17.31 14.86 -8.29
N ILE A 39 16.28 15.70 -8.38
CA ILE A 39 14.96 15.41 -7.78
C ILE A 39 14.34 14.19 -8.46
N MET A 40 14.34 14.14 -9.78
CA MET A 40 13.84 12.99 -10.52
C MET A 40 14.59 11.71 -10.15
N ASN A 41 15.92 11.75 -10.07
CA ASN A 41 16.71 10.57 -9.70
C ASN A 41 16.48 10.15 -8.25
N TYR A 42 16.50 11.10 -7.32
CA TYR A 42 16.37 10.81 -5.89
C TYR A 42 14.96 10.34 -5.53
N PHE A 43 13.94 10.90 -6.16
CA PHE A 43 12.56 10.58 -5.88
C PHE A 43 11.94 9.55 -6.85
N SER A 44 12.67 9.10 -7.87
CA SER A 44 12.21 8.11 -8.86
C SER A 44 11.66 6.83 -8.22
N LEU A 45 12.27 6.39 -7.12
CA LEU A 45 11.87 5.18 -6.39
C LEU A 45 10.47 5.31 -5.76
N PHE A 46 9.98 6.54 -5.56
CA PHE A 46 8.66 6.81 -4.99
C PHE A 46 7.58 7.02 -6.07
N PHE A 47 7.94 7.01 -7.36
CA PHE A 47 6.97 7.23 -8.43
C PHE A 47 5.99 6.07 -8.57
N VAL A 48 4.73 6.42 -8.76
CA VAL A 48 3.66 5.48 -9.02
C VAL A 48 3.69 5.12 -10.51
N SER A 49 3.88 3.85 -10.81
CA SER A 49 3.95 3.35 -12.17
C SER A 49 2.56 3.01 -12.75
N GLU A 50 2.44 2.99 -14.08
CA GLU A 50 1.22 2.49 -14.75
C GLU A 50 0.94 1.01 -14.42
N SER A 51 2.00 0.21 -14.28
CA SER A 51 1.88 -1.21 -13.92
C SER A 51 1.14 -1.40 -12.58
N GLU A 52 1.45 -0.56 -11.58
CA GLU A 52 0.78 -0.61 -10.29
C GLU A 52 -0.68 -0.19 -10.37
N LYS A 53 -0.99 0.89 -11.12
CA LYS A 53 -2.37 1.32 -11.37
C LYS A 53 -3.18 0.25 -12.09
N ASN A 54 -2.58 -0.41 -13.08
CA ASN A 54 -3.21 -1.51 -13.80
C ASN A 54 -3.44 -2.73 -12.92
N SER A 55 -2.49 -3.05 -12.05
CA SER A 55 -2.62 -4.15 -11.07
C SER A 55 -3.77 -3.90 -10.09
N MET A 56 -3.88 -2.68 -9.55
CA MET A 56 -4.99 -2.28 -8.69
C MET A 56 -6.34 -2.32 -9.41
N SER A 57 -6.40 -1.79 -10.64
CA SER A 57 -7.62 -1.79 -11.47
C SER A 57 -8.10 -3.21 -11.80
N ARG A 58 -7.18 -4.09 -12.20
CA ARG A 58 -7.47 -5.50 -12.47
C ARG A 58 -7.93 -6.23 -11.22
N ALA A 59 -7.28 -6.01 -10.08
CA ALA A 59 -7.73 -6.60 -8.82
C ALA A 59 -9.16 -6.17 -8.49
N TYR A 60 -9.46 -4.88 -8.60
CA TYR A 60 -10.80 -4.35 -8.30
C TYR A 60 -11.90 -5.01 -9.14
N SER A 61 -11.68 -5.20 -10.45
CA SER A 61 -12.68 -5.83 -11.33
C SER A 61 -12.90 -7.33 -11.07
N LEU A 62 -11.98 -8.00 -10.36
CA LEU A 62 -12.07 -9.43 -10.06
C LEU A 62 -12.71 -9.75 -8.70
N ILE A 63 -12.84 -8.76 -7.80
CA ILE A 63 -13.36 -9.00 -6.44
C ILE A 63 -14.81 -9.49 -6.49
N ASP A 64 -15.72 -8.76 -7.14
CA ASP A 64 -17.12 -9.16 -7.19
C ASP A 64 -17.31 -10.53 -7.89
N PRO A 65 -16.71 -10.81 -9.05
CA PRO A 65 -16.75 -12.16 -9.64
C PRO A 65 -16.28 -13.27 -8.70
N ALA A 66 -15.19 -13.06 -7.94
CA ALA A 66 -14.72 -14.05 -6.97
C ALA A 66 -15.72 -14.24 -5.81
N VAL A 67 -16.32 -13.15 -5.32
CA VAL A 67 -17.36 -13.18 -4.29
C VAL A 67 -18.61 -13.92 -4.77
N GLN A 68 -19.07 -13.65 -6.01
CA GLN A 68 -20.24 -14.32 -6.57
C GLN A 68 -20.02 -15.83 -6.73
N ASP A 69 -18.83 -16.25 -7.20
CA ASP A 69 -18.49 -17.66 -7.31
C ASP A 69 -18.50 -18.35 -5.94
N LEU A 70 -17.91 -17.74 -4.90
CA LEU A 70 -17.94 -18.27 -3.55
C LEU A 70 -19.36 -18.37 -2.97
N ILE A 71 -20.20 -17.35 -3.21
CA ILE A 71 -21.61 -17.35 -2.80
C ILE A 71 -22.37 -18.46 -3.54
N HIS A 72 -22.08 -18.68 -4.82
CA HIS A 72 -22.70 -19.75 -5.59
C HIS A 72 -22.33 -21.13 -5.00
N LEU A 73 -21.05 -21.39 -4.74
CA LEU A 73 -20.60 -22.63 -4.10
C LEU A 73 -21.27 -22.83 -2.72
N ALA A 74 -21.43 -21.76 -1.93
CA ALA A 74 -22.10 -21.84 -0.63
C ALA A 74 -23.59 -22.16 -0.74
N LYS A 75 -24.27 -21.69 -1.79
CA LYS A 75 -25.70 -21.96 -2.05
C LYS A 75 -25.96 -23.38 -2.55
N MET A 76 -24.99 -24.02 -3.19
CA MET A 76 -25.13 -25.41 -3.65
C MET A 76 -25.28 -26.40 -2.49
N GLN A 77 -24.85 -26.04 -1.27
CA GLN A 77 -24.86 -26.90 -0.07
C GLN A 77 -24.22 -28.28 -0.32
N ASP A 78 -23.20 -28.30 -1.17
CA ASP A 78 -22.52 -29.53 -1.56
C ASP A 78 -21.66 -30.06 -0.40
N PRO A 79 -21.72 -31.36 -0.08
CA PRO A 79 -21.01 -31.95 1.06
C PRO A 79 -19.48 -31.91 0.94
N ASP A 80 -18.93 -31.72 -0.26
CA ASP A 80 -17.49 -31.59 -0.48
C ASP A 80 -16.94 -30.24 -0.03
N PHE A 81 -17.78 -29.21 0.09
CA PHE A 81 -17.35 -27.88 0.54
C PHE A 81 -17.54 -27.68 2.05
N GLU A 82 -16.67 -26.86 2.64
CA GLU A 82 -16.75 -26.45 4.03
C GLU A 82 -17.46 -25.08 4.12
N PRO A 83 -18.74 -25.01 4.55
CA PRO A 83 -19.53 -23.78 4.48
C PRO A 83 -18.95 -22.61 5.26
N ILE A 84 -18.30 -22.89 6.41
CA ILE A 84 -17.69 -21.83 7.21
C ILE A 84 -16.49 -21.20 6.49
N ASN A 85 -15.74 -21.99 5.72
CA ASN A 85 -14.58 -21.51 4.98
C ASN A 85 -14.98 -20.71 3.75
N LEU A 86 -16.06 -21.10 3.07
CA LEU A 86 -16.68 -20.30 2.01
C LEU A 86 -17.14 -18.94 2.53
N LYS A 87 -17.84 -18.91 3.68
CA LYS A 87 -18.28 -17.67 4.32
C LYS A 87 -17.09 -16.78 4.69
N ARG A 88 -16.06 -17.34 5.32
CA ARG A 88 -14.82 -16.62 5.68
C ARG A 88 -14.14 -16.00 4.45
N ALA A 89 -14.05 -16.74 3.35
CA ALA A 89 -13.47 -16.22 2.11
C ALA A 89 -14.28 -15.04 1.54
N VAL A 90 -15.62 -15.13 1.57
CA VAL A 90 -16.50 -14.02 1.16
C VAL A 90 -16.29 -12.79 2.04
N ASP A 91 -16.28 -12.96 3.36
CA ASP A 91 -16.12 -11.86 4.31
C ASP A 91 -14.76 -11.16 4.11
N MET A 92 -13.67 -11.94 3.95
CA MET A 92 -12.34 -11.39 3.66
C MET A 92 -12.29 -10.57 2.36
N LEU A 93 -12.91 -11.06 1.28
CA LEU A 93 -12.92 -10.36 0.00
C LEU A 93 -13.77 -9.09 0.02
N ARG A 94 -14.85 -9.06 0.82
CA ARG A 94 -15.74 -7.89 0.94
C ARG A 94 -15.12 -6.70 1.67
N GLU A 95 -14.04 -6.90 2.43
CA GLU A 95 -13.32 -5.82 3.10
C GLU A 95 -12.41 -5.00 2.17
N ILE A 96 -12.16 -5.47 0.95
CA ILE A 96 -11.13 -4.94 0.03
C ILE A 96 -11.63 -3.84 -0.93
N PRO A 97 -12.84 -3.90 -1.53
CA PRO A 97 -13.22 -3.03 -2.64
C PRO A 97 -13.07 -1.53 -2.36
N GLN A 98 -13.65 -1.06 -1.25
CA GLN A 98 -13.69 0.36 -0.94
C GLN A 98 -12.29 0.93 -0.66
N PRO A 99 -11.44 0.30 0.18
CA PRO A 99 -10.05 0.74 0.31
C PRO A 99 -9.30 0.65 -1.02
N LEU A 100 -9.45 -0.41 -1.80
CA LEU A 100 -8.70 -0.58 -3.04
C LEU A 100 -9.02 0.51 -4.07
N ILE A 101 -10.29 0.87 -4.25
CA ILE A 101 -10.67 1.94 -5.19
C ILE A 101 -10.15 3.31 -4.74
N ASN A 102 -10.15 3.59 -3.44
CA ASN A 102 -9.60 4.82 -2.89
C ASN A 102 -8.09 4.92 -3.14
N ASN A 103 -7.36 3.81 -2.99
CA ASN A 103 -5.94 3.73 -3.31
C ASN A 103 -5.66 3.87 -4.82
N LEU A 104 -6.50 3.30 -5.68
CA LEU A 104 -6.38 3.47 -7.12
C LEU A 104 -6.61 4.92 -7.54
N ASN A 105 -7.62 5.59 -7.00
CA ASN A 105 -7.91 6.99 -7.29
C ASN A 105 -6.75 7.87 -6.84
N TYR A 106 -6.26 7.66 -5.63
CA TYR A 106 -5.06 8.32 -5.13
C TYR A 106 -3.83 8.09 -6.01
N ALA A 107 -3.57 6.84 -6.41
CA ALA A 107 -2.44 6.50 -7.27
C ALA A 107 -2.50 7.23 -8.62
N LYS A 108 -3.71 7.47 -9.16
CA LYS A 108 -3.92 8.29 -10.36
C LYS A 108 -3.62 9.76 -10.09
N GLU A 109 -4.10 10.31 -8.98
CA GLU A 109 -3.87 11.71 -8.60
C GLU A 109 -2.38 12.01 -8.39
N VAL A 110 -1.68 11.16 -7.64
CA VAL A 110 -0.22 11.27 -7.44
C VAL A 110 0.52 11.05 -8.74
N GLY A 111 0.10 10.07 -9.54
CA GLY A 111 0.71 9.80 -10.84
C GLY A 111 0.64 11.01 -11.79
N ALA A 112 -0.46 11.75 -11.82
CA ALA A 112 -0.56 12.98 -12.61
C ALA A 112 0.29 14.11 -12.01
N TRP A 113 0.34 14.22 -10.68
CA TRP A 113 1.11 15.24 -10.00
C TRP A 113 2.64 15.04 -10.13
N GLN A 114 3.13 13.79 -10.15
CA GLN A 114 4.56 13.49 -10.21
C GLN A 114 5.23 13.95 -11.53
N GLU A 115 4.46 14.11 -12.62
CA GLU A 115 4.96 14.58 -13.92
C GLU A 115 5.46 16.02 -13.88
N GLY A 116 4.87 16.88 -13.04
CA GLY A 116 5.25 18.28 -12.85
C GLY A 116 6.11 18.53 -11.62
N MET A 117 6.24 17.54 -10.75
CA MET A 117 6.80 17.68 -9.40
C MET A 117 8.22 18.23 -9.38
N SER A 118 9.10 17.83 -10.29
CA SER A 118 10.49 18.27 -10.30
C SER A 118 10.64 19.79 -10.46
N LYS A 119 9.76 20.39 -11.26
CA LYS A 119 9.72 21.83 -11.54
C LYS A 119 9.29 22.64 -10.32
N ASP A 120 8.43 22.08 -9.48
CA ASP A 120 7.93 22.74 -8.27
C ASP A 120 8.87 22.52 -7.08
N PHE A 121 9.46 21.32 -6.96
CA PHE A 121 10.28 20.95 -5.80
C PHE A 121 11.65 21.62 -5.81
N ALA A 122 12.34 21.69 -6.96
CA ALA A 122 13.70 22.22 -7.00
C ALA A 122 13.77 23.68 -6.53
N PRO A 123 12.93 24.59 -7.07
CA PRO A 123 12.93 25.98 -6.63
C PRO A 123 12.47 26.12 -5.18
N LEU A 124 11.44 25.38 -4.77
CA LEU A 124 10.91 25.44 -3.40
C LEU A 124 11.98 25.05 -2.38
N LEU A 125 12.64 23.91 -2.58
CA LEU A 125 13.64 23.42 -1.65
C LEU A 125 14.91 24.28 -1.65
N ASN A 126 15.37 24.74 -2.82
CA ASN A 126 16.51 25.65 -2.91
C ASN A 126 16.25 27.01 -2.26
N SER A 127 14.98 27.44 -2.10
CA SER A 127 14.64 28.71 -1.44
C SER A 127 14.76 28.68 0.08
N ILE A 128 14.63 27.50 0.70
CA ILE A 128 14.54 27.35 2.17
C ILE A 128 15.74 27.98 2.91
N PRO A 129 17.00 27.79 2.49
CA PRO A 129 18.16 28.40 3.16
C PRO A 129 18.22 29.93 3.08
N HIS A 130 17.40 30.55 2.22
CA HIS A 130 17.44 31.98 1.90
C HIS A 130 16.20 32.76 2.40
N LEU A 131 15.31 32.12 3.17
CA LEU A 131 14.10 32.75 3.69
C LEU A 131 14.43 33.78 4.79
N GLY A 132 14.43 35.06 4.41
CA GLY A 132 14.82 36.18 5.27
C GLY A 132 13.68 36.78 6.08
N SER A 133 12.46 36.78 5.54
CA SER A 133 11.28 37.39 6.16
C SER A 133 10.27 36.37 6.72
N GLN A 134 9.45 36.81 7.67
CA GLN A 134 8.36 36.00 8.21
C GLN A 134 7.32 35.65 7.13
N GLN A 135 7.01 36.57 6.21
CA GLN A 135 6.05 36.34 5.13
C GLN A 135 6.52 35.28 4.14
N GLU A 136 7.81 35.28 3.79
CA GLU A 136 8.41 34.25 2.93
C GLU A 136 8.37 32.87 3.59
N ARG A 137 8.60 32.79 4.91
CA ARG A 137 8.49 31.55 5.67
C ARG A 137 7.07 31.00 5.70
N ILE A 138 6.07 31.86 5.89
CA ILE A 138 4.66 31.45 5.85
C ILE A 138 4.31 30.90 4.47
N SER A 139 4.63 31.64 3.40
CA SER A 139 4.37 31.22 2.02
C SER A 139 5.07 29.91 1.65
N CYS A 140 6.32 29.72 2.11
CA CYS A 140 7.04 28.47 1.92
C CYS A 140 6.37 27.30 2.67
N ASN A 141 5.97 27.52 3.93
CA ASN A 141 5.27 26.51 4.72
C ASN A 141 3.92 26.11 4.09
N ASP A 142 3.15 27.04 3.56
CA ASP A 142 1.88 26.73 2.89
C ASP A 142 2.07 25.81 1.68
N LYS A 143 3.13 26.07 0.88
CA LYS A 143 3.48 25.21 -0.26
C LYS A 143 3.95 23.82 0.18
N LEU A 144 4.73 23.74 1.25
CA LEU A 144 5.19 22.47 1.82
C LEU A 144 4.02 21.67 2.40
N ASN A 145 3.12 22.32 3.12
CA ASN A 145 1.92 21.68 3.65
C ASN A 145 1.05 21.11 2.54
N ALA A 146 0.84 21.83 1.43
CA ALA A 146 0.11 21.32 0.27
C ALA A 146 0.74 20.05 -0.32
N ILE A 147 2.08 19.93 -0.29
CA ILE A 147 2.79 18.71 -0.69
C ILE A 147 2.50 17.57 0.29
N PHE A 148 2.63 17.80 1.60
CA PHE A 148 2.35 16.78 2.61
C PHE A 148 0.89 16.32 2.58
N GLU A 149 -0.05 17.24 2.38
CA GLU A 149 -1.47 16.94 2.22
C GLU A 149 -1.71 16.01 1.03
N LYS A 150 -1.05 16.27 -0.11
CA LYS A 150 -1.09 15.39 -1.28
C LYS A 150 -0.49 14.02 -0.99
N LEU A 151 0.66 13.94 -0.32
CA LEU A 151 1.34 12.65 -0.05
C LEU A 151 0.65 11.80 1.01
N LEU A 152 -0.01 12.44 1.99
CA LEU A 152 -0.59 11.76 3.15
C LEU A 152 -2.12 11.70 3.11
N ARG A 153 -2.76 12.27 2.08
CA ARG A 153 -4.22 12.29 1.84
C ARG A 153 -5.03 13.01 2.91
N THR A 154 -4.40 13.85 3.72
CA THR A 154 -5.10 14.57 4.79
C THR A 154 -4.33 15.82 5.21
N LYS A 155 -5.07 16.73 5.83
CA LYS A 155 -4.55 17.92 6.53
C LYS A 155 -3.87 17.58 7.84
N ASP A 156 -4.22 16.45 8.45
CA ASP A 156 -3.69 16.01 9.74
C ASP A 156 -2.34 15.28 9.63
N MET A 157 -1.76 15.19 8.42
CA MET A 157 -0.54 14.46 8.10
C MET A 157 -0.55 12.99 8.58
N ALA A 158 -1.69 12.31 8.43
CA ALA A 158 -1.88 10.91 8.82
C ALA A 158 -2.86 10.16 7.89
N PHE A 159 -2.53 8.95 7.46
CA PHE A 159 -3.45 8.16 6.64
C PHE A 159 -4.70 7.72 7.44
N ASN A 160 -5.89 7.92 6.86
CA ASN A 160 -7.11 7.34 7.39
C ASN A 160 -7.13 5.82 7.13
N TYR A 161 -7.07 5.01 8.19
CA TYR A 161 -6.99 3.54 8.07
C TYR A 161 -8.14 2.90 7.29
N ARG A 162 -9.33 3.55 7.23
CA ARG A 162 -10.49 3.07 6.46
C ARG A 162 -10.36 3.34 4.96
N ASP A 163 -9.46 4.25 4.61
CA ASP A 163 -9.25 4.76 3.25
C ASP A 163 -8.05 4.10 2.56
N ILE A 164 -7.22 3.39 3.34
CA ILE A 164 -6.00 2.74 2.84
C ILE A 164 -6.10 1.22 2.89
N ILE A 165 -5.47 0.59 1.90
CA ILE A 165 -5.01 -0.78 2.04
C ILE A 165 -3.90 -0.80 3.09
N ASN A 166 -4.12 -1.56 4.16
CA ASN A 166 -3.21 -1.72 5.28
C ASN A 166 -2.65 -3.13 5.40
N GLU A 167 -1.65 -3.29 6.26
CA GLU A 167 -0.94 -4.56 6.48
C GLU A 167 -1.88 -5.71 6.88
N ALA A 168 -2.93 -5.45 7.66
CA ALA A 168 -3.87 -6.49 8.06
C ALA A 168 -4.69 -7.03 6.86
N GLN A 169 -5.00 -6.19 5.88
CA GLN A 169 -5.67 -6.63 4.64
C GLN A 169 -4.70 -7.38 3.74
N THR A 170 -3.45 -6.91 3.61
CA THR A 170 -2.40 -7.61 2.87
C THR A 170 -2.12 -9.00 3.45
N ALA A 171 -1.99 -9.11 4.77
CA ALA A 171 -1.79 -10.38 5.45
C ALA A 171 -2.99 -11.32 5.24
N ARG A 172 -4.22 -10.81 5.36
CA ARG A 172 -5.43 -11.62 5.15
C ARG A 172 -5.57 -12.14 3.73
N ILE A 173 -5.32 -11.32 2.70
CA ILE A 173 -5.43 -11.79 1.31
C ILE A 173 -4.31 -12.79 0.96
N THR A 174 -3.11 -12.60 1.50
CA THR A 174 -2.00 -13.56 1.37
C THR A 174 -2.37 -14.90 2.00
N ASN A 175 -2.85 -14.88 3.24
CA ASN A 175 -3.29 -16.08 3.95
C ASN A 175 -4.44 -16.78 3.22
N LEU A 176 -5.40 -16.04 2.67
CA LEU A 176 -6.50 -16.61 1.89
C LEU A 176 -5.95 -17.30 0.63
N ASN A 177 -5.09 -16.63 -0.14
CA ASN A 177 -4.49 -17.20 -1.35
C ASN A 177 -3.69 -18.48 -1.05
N GLU A 178 -2.89 -18.49 0.01
CA GLU A 178 -2.14 -19.67 0.46
C GLU A 178 -3.05 -20.79 0.99
N SER A 179 -4.18 -20.45 1.62
CA SER A 179 -5.14 -21.43 2.10
C SER A 179 -5.90 -22.08 0.94
N LEU A 180 -6.28 -21.28 -0.06
CA LEU A 180 -6.96 -21.77 -1.27
C LEU A 180 -6.10 -22.77 -2.05
N SER A 181 -4.78 -22.54 -2.16
CA SER A 181 -3.87 -23.49 -2.81
C SER A 181 -3.74 -24.82 -2.05
N LYS A 182 -4.08 -24.84 -0.76
CA LYS A 182 -4.10 -26.02 0.11
C LYS A 182 -5.49 -26.64 0.26
N GLY A 183 -6.46 -26.25 -0.57
CA GLY A 183 -7.79 -26.84 -0.55
C GLY A 183 -8.69 -26.38 0.59
N PHE A 184 -8.44 -25.22 1.18
CA PHE A 184 -9.19 -24.67 2.32
C PHE A 184 -10.72 -24.66 2.17
N LEU A 185 -11.24 -24.55 0.94
CA LEU A 185 -12.69 -24.56 0.70
C LEU A 185 -13.33 -25.94 0.79
N PHE A 186 -12.53 -27.01 0.75
CA PHE A 186 -13.02 -28.38 0.79
C PHE A 186 -13.07 -28.89 2.23
N ARG A 187 -14.09 -29.69 2.50
CA ARG A 187 -14.25 -30.40 3.75
C ARG A 187 -13.26 -31.56 3.80
N THR A 188 -12.48 -31.67 4.87
CA THR A 188 -11.64 -32.85 5.15
C THR A 188 -12.44 -33.88 5.95
N PHE A 189 -12.29 -35.16 5.58
CA PHE A 189 -12.86 -36.26 6.35
C PHE A 189 -12.00 -36.58 7.56
N LEU A 190 -12.61 -37.18 8.59
CA LEU A 190 -11.92 -37.53 9.84
C LEU A 190 -10.71 -38.45 9.57
N GLU A 191 -10.85 -39.41 8.67
CA GLU A 191 -9.77 -40.31 8.29
C GLU A 191 -8.60 -39.55 7.61
N GLU A 192 -8.91 -38.57 6.76
CA GLU A 192 -7.92 -37.74 6.08
C GLU A 192 -7.16 -36.86 7.09
N GLU A 193 -7.87 -36.32 8.08
CA GLU A 193 -7.28 -35.50 9.15
C GLU A 193 -6.40 -36.33 10.09
N ILE A 194 -6.84 -37.54 10.46
CA ILE A 194 -6.07 -38.47 11.30
C ILE A 194 -4.80 -38.91 10.59
N LYS A 195 -4.89 -39.24 9.30
CA LYS A 195 -3.74 -39.67 8.48
C LYS A 195 -2.88 -38.52 7.99
N LYS A 196 -3.27 -37.27 8.26
CA LYS A 196 -2.59 -36.05 7.79
C LYS A 196 -2.36 -36.08 6.28
N HIS A 197 -3.38 -36.48 5.52
CA HIS A 197 -3.28 -36.51 4.07
C HIS A 197 -3.13 -35.09 3.51
N ASP A 198 -2.15 -34.90 2.63
CA ASP A 198 -1.99 -33.66 1.88
C ASP A 198 -3.16 -33.44 0.92
N PHE A 199 -3.41 -32.18 0.58
CA PHE A 199 -4.49 -31.83 -0.35
C PHE A 199 -4.36 -32.51 -1.72
N SER A 200 -3.15 -32.85 -2.16
CA SER A 200 -2.91 -33.61 -3.39
C SER A 200 -3.61 -34.98 -3.39
N ILE A 201 -3.74 -35.61 -2.23
CA ILE A 201 -4.42 -36.91 -2.06
C ILE A 201 -5.94 -36.68 -1.98
N ILE A 202 -6.36 -35.69 -1.17
CA ILE A 202 -7.78 -35.32 -0.99
C ILE A 202 -8.41 -34.92 -2.33
N ARG A 203 -7.64 -34.27 -3.21
CA ARG A 203 -8.06 -33.87 -4.55
C ARG A 203 -8.64 -35.02 -5.38
N ASN A 204 -8.16 -36.26 -5.20
CA ASN A 204 -8.55 -37.40 -6.02
C ASN A 204 -10.01 -37.84 -5.84
N ARG A 205 -10.66 -37.51 -4.71
CA ARG A 205 -12.07 -37.83 -4.48
C ARG A 205 -13.03 -36.72 -4.90
N ILE A 206 -12.52 -35.52 -5.19
CA ILE A 206 -13.35 -34.35 -5.51
C ILE A 206 -13.66 -34.37 -6.99
N ALA A 207 -14.93 -34.14 -7.35
CA ALA A 207 -15.35 -34.08 -8.75
C ALA A 207 -14.60 -32.99 -9.53
N PRO A 208 -14.11 -33.27 -10.77
CA PRO A 208 -13.30 -32.33 -11.55
C PRO A 208 -13.90 -30.93 -11.69
N GLY A 209 -15.21 -30.82 -11.97
CA GLY A 209 -15.88 -29.52 -12.12
C GLY A 209 -15.84 -28.65 -10.85
N LYS A 210 -15.79 -29.26 -9.66
CA LYS A 210 -15.67 -28.53 -8.37
C LYS A 210 -14.25 -28.02 -8.18
N LEU A 211 -13.25 -28.84 -8.54
CA LEU A 211 -11.85 -28.44 -8.51
C LEU A 211 -11.60 -27.26 -9.43
N GLU A 212 -12.09 -27.33 -10.67
CA GLU A 212 -11.97 -26.23 -11.63
C GLU A 212 -12.62 -24.94 -11.13
N ALA A 213 -13.78 -25.02 -10.47
CA ALA A 213 -14.42 -23.85 -9.88
C ALA A 213 -13.54 -23.19 -8.82
N VAL A 214 -12.96 -23.98 -7.92
CA VAL A 214 -12.06 -23.47 -6.88
C VAL A 214 -10.74 -22.95 -7.47
N GLU A 215 -10.20 -23.61 -8.50
CA GLU A 215 -9.00 -23.13 -9.21
C GLU A 215 -9.22 -21.77 -9.88
N ARG A 216 -10.40 -21.55 -10.48
CA ARG A 216 -10.78 -20.23 -11.02
C ARG A 216 -10.85 -19.16 -9.93
N ILE A 217 -11.46 -19.48 -8.78
CA ILE A 217 -11.50 -18.57 -7.62
C ILE A 217 -10.08 -18.26 -7.15
N ASN A 218 -9.24 -19.29 -6.99
CA ASN A 218 -7.85 -19.14 -6.56
C ASN A 218 -7.04 -18.25 -7.51
N ALA A 219 -7.17 -18.44 -8.82
CA ALA A 219 -6.51 -17.59 -9.82
C ALA A 219 -6.94 -16.12 -9.71
N ARG A 220 -8.23 -15.85 -9.49
CA ARG A 220 -8.73 -14.48 -9.26
C ARG A 220 -8.19 -13.90 -7.96
N VAL A 221 -8.20 -14.67 -6.87
CA VAL A 221 -7.66 -14.24 -5.57
C VAL A 221 -6.15 -13.94 -5.68
N GLY A 222 -5.40 -14.70 -6.47
CA GLY A 222 -4.00 -14.42 -6.76
C GLY A 222 -3.78 -13.08 -7.45
N GLU A 223 -4.63 -12.70 -8.42
CA GLU A 223 -4.58 -11.38 -9.05
C GLU A 223 -5.06 -10.26 -8.11
N ILE A 224 -6.08 -10.52 -7.28
CA ILE A 224 -6.53 -9.58 -6.25
C ILE A 224 -5.39 -9.29 -5.26
N LYS A 225 -4.68 -10.32 -4.80
CA LYS A 225 -3.50 -10.20 -3.93
C LYS A 225 -2.46 -9.26 -4.52
N LYS A 226 -2.11 -9.42 -5.81
CA LYS A 226 -1.15 -8.54 -6.49
C LYS A 226 -1.58 -7.08 -6.46
N GLY A 227 -2.85 -6.78 -6.71
CA GLY A 227 -3.36 -5.41 -6.66
C GLY A 227 -3.40 -4.83 -5.25
N VAL A 228 -3.72 -5.64 -4.23
CA VAL A 228 -3.66 -5.25 -2.81
C VAL A 228 -2.22 -4.94 -2.41
N GLU A 229 -1.26 -5.80 -2.78
CA GLU A 229 0.17 -5.58 -2.52
C GLU A 229 0.69 -4.31 -3.21
N ALA A 230 0.30 -4.06 -4.45
CA ALA A 230 0.66 -2.83 -5.16
C ALA A 230 0.10 -1.57 -4.46
N ALA A 231 -1.17 -1.60 -4.04
CA ALA A 231 -1.77 -0.49 -3.29
C ALA A 231 -1.03 -0.24 -1.95
N TYR A 232 -0.71 -1.31 -1.23
CA TYR A 232 0.04 -1.23 0.02
C TYR A 232 1.45 -0.65 -0.20
N GLU A 233 2.15 -1.10 -1.25
CA GLU A 233 3.49 -0.61 -1.56
C GLU A 233 3.49 0.86 -1.94
N VAL A 234 2.52 1.31 -2.75
CA VAL A 234 2.33 2.75 -3.02
C VAL A 234 2.15 3.52 -1.72
N ASN A 235 1.31 3.06 -0.80
CA ASN A 235 1.12 3.73 0.50
C ASN A 235 2.43 3.83 1.29
N ARG A 236 3.19 2.73 1.38
CA ARG A 236 4.49 2.73 2.07
C ARG A 236 5.47 3.71 1.44
N ARG A 237 5.57 3.72 0.12
CA ARG A 237 6.48 4.64 -0.60
C ARG A 237 6.12 6.10 -0.36
N MET A 238 4.83 6.44 -0.29
CA MET A 238 4.39 7.81 0.03
C MET A 238 4.75 8.23 1.46
N ILE A 239 4.61 7.33 2.43
CA ILE A 239 5.02 7.57 3.83
C ILE A 239 6.53 7.83 3.89
N VAL A 240 7.33 6.95 3.30
CA VAL A 240 8.80 7.09 3.27
C VAL A 240 9.19 8.40 2.58
N TRP A 241 8.49 8.77 1.52
CA TRP A 241 8.74 10.00 0.82
C TRP A 241 8.45 11.24 1.68
N ALA A 242 7.31 11.27 2.37
CA ALA A 242 6.98 12.35 3.31
C ALA A 242 8.05 12.48 4.40
N LEU A 243 8.50 11.37 4.98
CA LEU A 243 9.58 11.38 5.98
C LEU A 243 10.90 11.94 5.43
N ASN A 244 11.28 11.56 4.21
CA ASN A 244 12.48 12.07 3.55
C ASN A 244 12.40 13.57 3.26
N ILE A 245 11.26 14.06 2.76
CA ILE A 245 11.04 15.50 2.54
C ILE A 245 11.14 16.25 3.87
N TYR A 246 10.49 15.76 4.92
CA TYR A 246 10.52 16.38 6.24
C TYR A 246 11.96 16.45 6.80
N ALA A 247 12.70 15.35 6.74
CA ALA A 247 14.08 15.30 7.18
C ALA A 247 14.94 16.32 6.40
N TYR A 248 14.75 16.41 5.08
CA TYR A 248 15.48 17.35 4.25
C TYR A 248 15.22 18.82 4.63
N ILE A 249 13.95 19.19 4.80
CA ILE A 249 13.56 20.54 5.23
C ILE A 249 14.21 20.88 6.58
N ARG A 250 14.12 19.95 7.54
CA ARG A 250 14.71 20.13 8.87
C ARG A 250 16.20 20.41 8.80
N TRP A 251 16.94 19.65 7.99
CA TRP A 251 18.37 19.90 7.77
C TRP A 251 18.64 21.30 7.24
N MET A 252 17.92 21.73 6.20
CA MET A 252 18.12 23.05 5.60
C MET A 252 17.81 24.21 6.55
N THR A 253 16.94 23.99 7.55
CA THR A 253 16.58 24.99 8.57
C THR A 253 17.50 25.02 9.79
N THR A 254 18.44 24.07 9.93
CA THR A 254 19.31 23.99 11.13
C THR A 254 20.48 24.98 11.02
N PRO A 255 20.61 25.98 11.94
CA PRO A 255 21.72 26.93 11.91
C PRO A 255 23.08 26.26 12.21
N GLY A 256 24.12 26.60 11.45
CA GLY A 256 25.51 26.22 11.76
C GLY A 256 26.11 25.02 11.01
N GLN A 257 25.45 24.52 9.95
CA GLN A 257 25.99 23.45 9.09
C GLN A 257 26.22 23.92 7.63
N LYS A 258 26.64 25.17 7.46
CA LYS A 258 27.24 25.66 6.20
C LYS A 258 28.73 25.37 6.23
#